data_AF-A0A6P5TXG4-F1
#
_entry.id   AF-A0A6P5TXG4-F1
#
_cell.length_a   1.000
_cell.length_b   1.000
_cell.length_c   1.000
_cell.angle_alpha   90.00
_cell.angle_beta   90.00
_cell.angle_gamma   90.00
#
_symmetry.space_group_name_H-M   'P 1'
#
loop_
_entity.id
_entity.type
_entity.pdbx_description
1 polymer ?
#
loop_
_entity_poly.entity_id
_entity_poly.type
_entity_poly.pdbx_seq_one_letter_code
_entity_poly.pdbx_strand_id
1 'polypeptide(L)'
;MESFWSDNGAPDAWHFLVVIYFAFGFLAARLFFDRFIFCKISIWLLSKGSAPLKLDMATRAKIVKCSESLWKLTYYATVEACILKISYQEPWFRDTKEYFKGWPNQELGLPLKLLYMGQCGFYTYSIVALLTWETRRKDFSVMMGHHVITVLLIGYSYITSFFRIGSIILALHDASDVFLEAAKVFKYSEKELAASVFFGFFAVSWLILRLIFFPFWVISSSSYDLIDCLDLSKLAPRALYYVFNTMLLMLFVFHIYWWVMICAMIRRQLKNRGKVGEDIRSDSEDDD
;
A
#
# COMPACT_ATOMS: atom_id res chain seq x y z
N MET A 1 19.22 24.49 -9.46
CA MET A 1 18.46 23.55 -8.64
C MET A 1 17.04 24.05 -8.61
N GLU A 2 16.12 23.36 -9.26
CA GLU A 2 14.72 23.78 -9.24
C GLU A 2 14.12 23.54 -7.85
N SER A 3 13.26 24.46 -7.41
CA SER A 3 12.60 24.34 -6.11
C SER A 3 11.60 23.20 -6.14
N PHE A 4 11.51 22.39 -5.08
CA PHE A 4 10.47 21.37 -4.94
C PHE A 4 9.05 21.96 -5.11
N TRP A 5 8.88 23.22 -4.70
CA TRP A 5 7.61 23.94 -4.75
C TRP A 5 7.26 24.50 -6.13
N SER A 6 8.15 24.39 -7.12
CA SER A 6 7.83 24.82 -8.48
C SER A 6 6.82 23.86 -9.12
N ASP A 7 5.80 24.45 -9.72
CA ASP A 7 4.92 23.71 -10.61
C ASP A 7 5.70 23.36 -11.88
N ASN A 8 5.49 22.15 -12.40
CA ASN A 8 6.11 21.60 -13.61
C ASN A 8 7.64 21.43 -13.62
N GLY A 9 8.33 21.59 -12.48
CA GLY A 9 9.78 21.33 -12.41
C GLY A 9 10.14 19.84 -12.54
N ALA A 10 11.33 19.55 -13.08
CA ALA A 10 11.82 18.18 -13.27
C ALA A 10 12.06 17.47 -11.93
N PRO A 11 11.97 16.12 -11.88
CA PRO A 11 12.37 15.36 -10.70
C PRO A 11 13.85 15.57 -10.35
N ASP A 12 14.15 15.91 -9.10
CA ASP A 12 15.50 16.07 -8.57
C ASP A 12 15.69 15.17 -7.34
N ALA A 13 16.89 14.59 -7.18
CA ALA A 13 17.22 13.73 -6.05
C ALA A 13 17.12 14.46 -4.69
N TRP A 14 17.28 15.78 -4.66
CA TRP A 14 17.16 16.54 -3.42
C TRP A 14 15.74 16.61 -2.89
N HIS A 15 14.74 16.35 -3.74
CA HIS A 15 13.35 16.26 -3.33
C HIS A 15 13.14 15.12 -2.31
N PHE A 16 14.02 14.11 -2.26
CA PHE A 16 13.96 13.06 -1.24
C PHE A 16 14.22 13.56 0.18
N LEU A 17 14.73 14.79 0.39
CA LEU A 17 14.72 15.38 1.73
C LEU A 17 13.28 15.55 2.27
N VAL A 18 12.31 15.79 1.39
CA VAL A 18 10.88 15.89 1.74
C VAL A 18 10.34 14.56 2.28
N VAL A 19 10.86 13.42 1.81
CA VAL A 19 10.50 12.09 2.31
C VAL A 19 10.79 11.93 3.79
N ILE A 20 11.91 12.47 4.26
CA ILE A 20 12.31 12.42 5.67
C ILE A 20 11.27 13.16 6.53
N TYR A 21 10.86 14.37 6.11
CA TYR A 21 9.83 15.13 6.82
C TYR A 21 8.48 14.39 6.84
N PHE A 22 8.09 13.77 5.73
CA PHE A 22 6.88 12.94 5.70
C PHE A 22 7.00 11.73 6.63
N ALA A 23 8.12 11.02 6.65
CA ALA A 23 8.31 9.84 7.51
C ALA A 23 8.16 10.20 9.00
N PHE A 24 8.83 11.27 9.46
CA PHE A 24 8.66 11.77 10.83
C PHE A 24 7.24 12.33 11.08
N GLY A 25 6.66 12.99 10.08
CA GLY A 25 5.28 13.47 10.11
C GLY A 25 4.27 12.34 10.33
N PHE A 26 4.41 11.22 9.62
CA PHE A 26 3.54 10.05 9.80
C PHE A 26 3.74 9.38 11.15
N LEU A 27 4.97 9.31 11.67
CA LEU A 27 5.21 8.84 13.03
C LEU A 27 4.50 9.72 14.06
N ALA A 28 4.68 11.05 13.96
CA ALA A 28 4.04 12.01 14.87
C ALA A 28 2.51 11.95 14.76
N ALA A 29 1.98 11.90 13.53
CA ALA A 29 0.55 11.77 13.26
C ALA A 29 0.00 10.47 13.84
N ARG A 30 0.66 9.32 13.65
CA ARG A 30 0.24 8.05 14.26
C ARG A 30 0.13 8.17 15.77
N LEU A 31 1.17 8.67 16.44
CA LEU A 31 1.17 8.82 17.90
C LEU A 31 0.07 9.77 18.39
N PHE A 32 -0.15 10.87 17.66
CA PHE A 32 -1.22 11.83 17.95
C PHE A 32 -2.60 11.22 17.78
N PHE A 33 -2.90 10.68 16.60
CA PHE A 33 -4.22 10.11 16.30
C PHE A 33 -4.53 8.89 17.16
N ASP A 34 -3.55 8.02 17.42
CA ASP A 34 -3.72 6.87 18.31
C ASP A 34 -4.13 7.31 19.72
N ARG A 35 -3.39 8.26 20.30
CA ARG A 35 -3.64 8.77 21.66
C ARG A 35 -4.97 9.50 21.80
N PHE A 36 -5.35 10.32 20.80
CA PHE A 36 -6.47 11.23 20.95
C PHE A 36 -7.77 10.76 20.30
N ILE A 37 -7.69 9.93 19.25
CA ILE A 37 -8.82 9.59 18.37
C ILE A 37 -9.00 8.07 18.29
N PHE A 38 -8.04 7.33 17.72
CA PHE A 38 -8.26 5.92 17.36
C PHE A 38 -8.40 5.02 18.58
N CYS A 39 -7.60 5.19 19.64
CA CYS A 39 -7.77 4.38 20.85
C CYS A 39 -9.17 4.58 21.47
N LYS A 40 -9.68 5.82 21.47
CA LYS A 40 -11.05 6.11 21.95
C LYS A 40 -12.12 5.49 21.07
N ILE A 41 -11.95 5.56 19.74
CA ILE A 41 -12.86 4.92 18.79
C ILE A 41 -12.83 3.40 18.95
N SER A 42 -11.66 2.80 19.11
CA SER A 42 -11.51 1.36 19.35
C SER A 42 -12.21 0.93 20.64
N ILE A 43 -12.02 1.65 21.76
CA ILE A 43 -12.74 1.38 23.01
C ILE A 43 -14.25 1.50 22.80
N TRP A 44 -14.71 2.55 22.12
CA TRP A 44 -16.13 2.75 21.84
C TRP A 44 -16.71 1.62 20.98
N LEU A 45 -16.02 1.22 19.92
CA LEU A 45 -16.43 0.13 19.02
C LEU A 45 -16.54 -1.20 19.76
N LEU A 46 -15.57 -1.52 20.63
CA LEU A 46 -15.57 -2.75 21.42
C LEU A 46 -16.59 -2.72 22.57
N SER A 47 -16.85 -1.54 23.16
CA SER A 47 -17.84 -1.39 24.25
C SER A 47 -19.29 -1.62 23.83
N LYS A 48 -19.60 -1.48 22.54
CA LYS A 48 -20.92 -1.80 21.99
C LYS A 48 -21.20 -3.32 21.93
N GLY A 49 -20.20 -4.17 22.21
CA GLY A 49 -20.23 -5.62 21.95
C GLY A 49 -20.87 -6.50 23.03
N SER A 50 -20.63 -6.28 24.33
CA SER A 50 -21.28 -6.99 25.47
C SER A 50 -20.65 -6.59 26.80
N ALA A 51 -21.46 -6.37 27.85
CA ALA A 51 -21.10 -6.23 29.28
C ALA A 51 -20.06 -5.12 29.63
N PRO A 52 -19.96 -4.65 30.90
CA PRO A 52 -18.91 -3.72 31.29
C PRO A 52 -17.53 -4.27 30.93
N LEU A 53 -16.77 -3.50 30.17
CA LEU A 53 -15.49 -3.86 29.58
C LEU A 53 -14.49 -4.21 30.70
N LYS A 54 -14.32 -5.51 31.01
CA LYS A 54 -13.19 -5.95 31.83
C LYS A 54 -11.94 -5.75 30.99
N LEU A 55 -11.10 -4.79 31.37
CA LEU A 55 -9.86 -4.46 30.70
C LEU A 55 -8.79 -5.54 30.99
N ASP A 56 -9.03 -6.76 30.52
CA ASP A 56 -8.05 -7.82 30.52
C ASP A 56 -7.00 -7.62 29.40
N MET A 57 -5.95 -8.44 29.42
CA MET A 57 -4.87 -8.34 28.44
C MET A 57 -5.36 -8.60 27.00
N ALA A 58 -6.34 -9.48 26.80
CA ALA A 58 -6.86 -9.82 25.49
C ALA A 58 -7.65 -8.66 24.87
N THR A 59 -8.49 -8.01 25.67
CA THR A 59 -9.23 -6.80 25.30
C THR A 59 -8.27 -5.66 24.97
N ARG A 60 -7.21 -5.47 25.77
CA ARG A 60 -6.18 -4.46 25.49
C ARG A 60 -5.47 -4.72 24.16
N ALA A 61 -5.13 -5.98 23.87
CA ALA A 61 -4.52 -6.37 22.59
C ALA A 61 -5.46 -6.12 21.40
N LYS A 62 -6.76 -6.42 21.54
CA LYS A 62 -7.78 -6.11 20.52
C LYS A 62 -7.89 -4.60 20.27
N ILE A 63 -7.86 -3.77 21.32
CA ILE A 63 -7.89 -2.30 21.20
C ILE A 63 -6.69 -1.80 20.39
N VAL A 64 -5.48 -2.27 20.71
CA VAL A 64 -4.26 -1.87 19.99
C VAL A 64 -4.33 -2.26 18.51
N LYS A 65 -4.73 -3.51 18.22
CA LYS A 65 -4.88 -3.99 16.82
C LYS A 65 -5.96 -3.20 16.05
N CYS A 66 -7.06 -2.87 16.71
CA CYS A 66 -8.13 -2.06 16.12
C CYS A 66 -7.66 -0.63 15.83
N SER A 67 -6.92 -0.02 16.76
CA SER A 67 -6.37 1.33 16.61
C SER A 67 -5.35 1.41 15.47
N GLU A 68 -4.50 0.38 15.36
CA GLU A 68 -3.56 0.25 14.25
C GLU A 68 -4.28 0.12 12.90
N SER A 69 -5.31 -0.72 12.80
CA SER A 69 -6.10 -0.84 11.57
C SER A 69 -6.87 0.44 11.24
N LEU A 70 -7.33 1.22 12.22
CA LEU A 70 -7.94 2.53 11.97
C LEU A 70 -6.94 3.55 11.41
N TRP A 71 -5.70 3.55 11.91
CA TRP A 71 -4.62 4.37 11.36
C TRP A 71 -4.33 4.02 9.89
N LYS A 72 -4.12 2.73 9.62
CA LYS A 72 -3.85 2.23 8.26
C LYS A 72 -5.03 2.50 7.33
N LEU A 73 -6.27 2.26 7.77
CA LEU A 73 -7.48 2.57 7.00
C LEU A 73 -7.57 4.05 6.65
N THR A 74 -7.36 4.94 7.62
CA THR A 74 -7.43 6.39 7.41
C THR A 74 -6.37 6.84 6.40
N TYR A 75 -5.15 6.31 6.52
CA TYR A 75 -4.07 6.57 5.58
C TYR A 75 -4.43 6.12 4.15
N TYR A 76 -4.70 4.82 3.96
CA TYR A 76 -4.96 4.26 2.62
C TYR A 76 -6.19 4.90 1.97
N ALA A 77 -7.26 5.15 2.72
CA ALA A 77 -8.45 5.79 2.17
C ALA A 77 -8.18 7.24 1.74
N THR A 78 -7.37 7.98 2.50
CA THR A 78 -7.00 9.36 2.15
C THR A 78 -6.12 9.38 0.91
N VAL A 79 -5.09 8.55 0.86
CA VAL A 79 -4.14 8.54 -0.26
C VAL A 79 -4.79 8.01 -1.53
N GLU A 80 -5.63 6.97 -1.43
CA GLU A 80 -6.42 6.47 -2.56
C GLU A 80 -7.35 7.54 -3.12
N ALA A 81 -8.06 8.28 -2.25
CA ALA A 81 -8.90 9.39 -2.70
C ALA A 81 -8.09 10.50 -3.38
N CYS A 82 -6.90 10.82 -2.85
CA CYS A 82 -6.01 11.82 -3.43
C CYS A 82 -5.46 11.38 -4.79
N ILE A 83 -4.98 10.13 -4.92
CA ILE A 83 -4.37 9.66 -6.16
C ILE A 83 -5.40 9.52 -7.27
N LEU A 84 -6.61 9.02 -6.96
CA LEU A 84 -7.70 8.97 -7.92
C LEU A 84 -8.09 10.38 -8.35
N LYS A 85 -8.21 11.34 -7.43
CA LYS A 85 -8.54 12.72 -7.78
C LYS A 85 -7.49 13.36 -8.71
N ILE A 86 -6.21 13.14 -8.43
CA ILE A 86 -5.11 13.69 -9.24
C ILE A 86 -5.05 12.99 -10.59
N SER A 87 -5.03 11.66 -10.63
CA SER A 87 -4.85 10.90 -11.87
C SER A 87 -6.09 10.86 -12.76
N TYR A 88 -7.31 10.97 -12.23
CA TYR A 88 -8.54 10.80 -13.04
C TYR A 88 -8.66 11.80 -14.21
N GLN A 89 -8.09 12.99 -14.06
CA GLN A 89 -8.10 14.03 -15.10
C GLN A 89 -6.94 13.87 -16.10
N GLU A 90 -5.98 13.00 -15.79
CA GLU A 90 -4.77 12.83 -16.58
C GLU A 90 -4.97 11.76 -17.67
N PRO A 91 -4.38 11.95 -18.87
CA PRO A 91 -4.63 11.06 -20.00
C PRO A 91 -4.12 9.63 -19.76
N TRP A 92 -3.03 9.50 -18.99
CA TRP A 92 -2.44 8.20 -18.65
C TRP A 92 -3.30 7.35 -17.69
N PHE A 93 -4.34 7.92 -17.07
CA PHE A 93 -5.24 7.13 -16.26
C PHE A 93 -6.10 6.16 -17.08
N ARG A 94 -6.35 6.47 -18.36
CA ARG A 94 -7.19 5.65 -19.24
C ARG A 94 -6.42 5.00 -20.38
N ASP A 95 -5.31 5.59 -20.80
CA ASP A 95 -4.51 5.09 -21.92
C ASP A 95 -3.09 4.76 -21.48
N THR A 96 -2.70 3.49 -21.59
CA THR A 96 -1.37 3.01 -21.22
C THR A 96 -0.29 3.58 -22.14
N LYS A 97 -0.64 3.95 -23.38
CA LYS A 97 0.31 4.55 -24.35
C LYS A 97 0.84 5.91 -23.88
N GLU A 98 0.15 6.56 -22.96
CA GLU A 98 0.52 7.86 -22.42
C GLU A 98 1.53 7.75 -21.25
N TYR A 99 1.83 6.53 -20.75
CA TYR A 99 2.77 6.34 -19.64
C TYR A 99 4.17 6.87 -19.95
N PHE A 100 4.68 6.59 -21.15
CA PHE A 100 6.06 6.94 -21.54
C PHE A 100 6.13 8.05 -22.59
N LYS A 101 4.98 8.57 -23.03
CA LYS A 101 4.94 9.66 -24.02
C LYS A 101 5.64 10.92 -23.48
N GLY A 102 6.56 11.46 -24.26
CA GLY A 102 7.36 12.63 -23.89
C GLY A 102 8.49 12.34 -22.90
N TRP A 103 8.74 11.07 -22.57
CA TRP A 103 9.90 10.68 -21.76
C TRP A 103 11.21 11.05 -22.45
N PRO A 104 12.24 11.54 -21.73
CA PRO A 104 12.31 11.74 -20.27
C PRO A 104 11.76 13.09 -19.76
N ASN A 105 11.39 14.00 -20.65
CA ASN A 105 11.03 15.38 -20.35
C ASN A 105 9.54 15.55 -19.99
N GLN A 106 9.01 14.62 -19.20
CA GLN A 106 7.62 14.69 -18.75
C GLN A 106 7.47 15.73 -17.63
N GLU A 107 6.43 16.55 -17.72
CA GLU A 107 6.09 17.50 -16.66
C GLU A 107 5.41 16.77 -15.49
N LEU A 108 5.80 17.17 -14.27
CA LEU A 108 5.27 16.61 -13.03
C LEU A 108 4.66 17.72 -12.19
N GLY A 109 3.32 17.72 -12.08
CA GLY A 109 2.60 18.69 -11.26
C GLY A 109 2.87 18.53 -9.76
N LEU A 110 2.83 19.65 -9.03
CA LEU A 110 3.09 19.67 -7.58
C LEU A 110 2.22 18.66 -6.76
N PRO A 111 0.92 18.46 -7.05
CA PRO A 111 0.10 17.49 -6.31
C PRO A 111 0.65 16.07 -6.38
N LEU A 112 1.12 15.64 -7.55
CA LEU A 112 1.68 14.30 -7.72
C LEU A 112 3.08 14.20 -7.10
N LYS A 113 3.89 15.27 -7.12
CA LYS A 113 5.16 15.33 -6.35
C LYS A 113 4.92 15.08 -4.87
N LEU A 114 3.99 15.82 -4.27
CA LEU A 114 3.66 15.68 -2.85
C LEU A 114 3.14 14.29 -2.52
N LEU A 115 2.31 13.71 -3.39
CA LEU A 115 1.81 12.35 -3.21
C LEU A 115 2.95 11.31 -3.25
N TYR A 116 3.88 11.44 -4.19
CA TYR A 116 5.07 10.59 -4.28
C TYR A 116 5.94 10.67 -3.03
N MET A 117 6.24 11.88 -2.56
CA MET A 117 7.05 12.08 -1.37
C MET A 117 6.33 11.57 -0.11
N GLY A 118 5.02 11.79 -0.02
CA GLY A 118 4.17 11.26 1.04
C GLY A 118 4.18 9.73 1.07
N GLN A 119 3.93 9.08 -0.06
CA GLN A 119 3.95 7.62 -0.17
C GLN A 119 5.33 7.05 0.19
N CYS A 120 6.39 7.59 -0.39
CA CYS A 120 7.75 7.17 -0.08
C CYS A 120 8.04 7.33 1.43
N GLY A 121 7.59 8.44 2.03
CA GLY A 121 7.75 8.73 3.45
C GLY A 121 6.99 7.74 4.34
N PHE A 122 5.75 7.42 3.98
CA PHE A 122 4.94 6.45 4.71
C PHE A 122 5.53 5.03 4.65
N TYR A 123 5.97 4.56 3.47
CA TYR A 123 6.58 3.25 3.33
C TYR A 123 7.94 3.18 4.05
N THR A 124 8.72 4.27 4.04
CA THR A 124 9.97 4.39 4.82
C THR A 124 9.70 4.33 6.32
N TYR A 125 8.72 5.10 6.80
CA TYR A 125 8.24 5.03 8.17
C TYR A 125 7.78 3.61 8.54
N SER A 126 7.05 2.94 7.63
CA SER A 126 6.52 1.60 7.85
C SER A 126 7.61 0.54 7.96
N ILE A 127 8.76 0.69 7.26
CA ILE A 127 9.93 -0.20 7.45
C ILE A 127 10.43 -0.12 8.89
N VAL A 128 10.58 1.10 9.44
CA VAL A 128 11.00 1.30 10.82
C VAL A 128 9.95 0.71 11.77
N ALA A 129 8.66 0.94 11.51
CA ALA A 129 7.57 0.38 12.30
C ALA A 129 7.57 -1.16 12.30
N LEU A 130 7.81 -1.80 11.15
CA LEU A 130 7.94 -3.25 11.03
C LEU A 130 9.12 -3.80 11.85
N LEU A 131 10.23 -3.07 11.92
CA LEU A 131 11.41 -3.50 12.67
C LEU A 131 11.26 -3.35 14.19
N THR A 132 10.40 -2.43 14.65
CA THR A 132 10.42 -1.97 16.06
C THR A 132 9.08 -2.06 16.79
N TRP A 133 7.95 -1.95 16.10
CA TRP A 133 6.60 -1.85 16.69
C TRP A 133 5.64 -2.94 16.25
N GLU A 134 5.64 -3.34 14.98
CA GLU A 134 4.65 -4.29 14.47
C GLU A 134 4.98 -5.74 14.86
N THR A 135 3.92 -6.51 15.16
CA THR A 135 4.07 -7.93 15.52
C THR A 135 4.63 -8.71 14.33
N ARG A 136 5.75 -9.40 14.55
CA ARG A 136 6.36 -10.26 13.55
C ARG A 136 5.44 -11.45 13.25
N ARG A 137 5.12 -11.65 11.98
CA ARG A 137 4.30 -12.76 11.48
C ARG A 137 5.14 -13.68 10.59
N LYS A 138 4.60 -14.85 10.24
CA LYS A 138 5.28 -15.83 9.36
C LYS A 138 5.70 -15.26 8.00
N ASP A 139 5.02 -14.24 7.50
CA ASP A 139 5.32 -13.56 6.24
C ASP A 139 6.20 -12.31 6.39
N PHE A 140 6.82 -12.09 7.56
CA PHE A 140 7.62 -10.89 7.83
C PHE A 140 8.66 -10.57 6.76
N SER A 141 9.44 -11.57 6.31
CA SER A 141 10.48 -11.35 5.31
C SER A 141 9.92 -10.94 3.95
N VAL A 142 8.78 -11.50 3.56
CA VAL A 142 8.07 -11.12 2.32
C VAL A 142 7.50 -9.72 2.45
N MET A 143 6.93 -9.39 3.60
CA MET A 143 6.41 -8.05 3.88
C MET A 143 7.53 -7.00 3.87
N MET A 144 8.64 -7.25 4.56
CA MET A 144 9.81 -6.37 4.56
C MET A 144 10.37 -6.18 3.14
N GLY A 145 10.51 -7.27 2.39
CA GLY A 145 10.94 -7.22 0.99
C GLY A 145 10.02 -6.35 0.14
N HIS A 146 8.71 -6.46 0.31
CA HIS A 146 7.75 -5.59 -0.37
C HIS A 146 7.94 -4.13 -0.02
N HIS A 147 8.05 -3.77 1.27
CA HIS A 147 8.26 -2.37 1.65
C HIS A 147 9.54 -1.79 1.04
N VAL A 148 10.63 -2.55 1.04
CA VAL A 148 11.90 -2.14 0.42
C VAL A 148 11.73 -1.94 -1.09
N ILE A 149 11.12 -2.89 -1.80
CA ILE A 149 10.87 -2.77 -3.24
C ILE A 149 9.94 -1.59 -3.54
N THR A 150 8.92 -1.36 -2.74
CA THR A 150 7.98 -0.25 -2.94
C THR A 150 8.69 1.10 -2.79
N VAL A 151 9.52 1.30 -1.76
CA VAL A 151 10.33 2.51 -1.60
C VAL A 151 11.27 2.69 -2.79
N LEU A 152 11.94 1.62 -3.23
CA LEU A 152 12.82 1.66 -4.39
C LEU A 152 12.06 1.97 -5.68
N LEU A 153 10.89 1.38 -5.92
CA LEU A 153 10.04 1.65 -7.09
C LEU A 153 9.56 3.08 -7.12
N ILE A 154 9.10 3.63 -5.98
CA ILE A 154 8.67 5.03 -5.90
C ILE A 154 9.85 5.96 -6.18
N GLY A 155 10.99 5.73 -5.53
CA GLY A 155 12.18 6.56 -5.72
C GLY A 155 12.72 6.48 -7.15
N TYR A 156 12.81 5.27 -7.68
CA TYR A 156 13.27 4.99 -9.03
C TYR A 156 12.35 5.63 -10.08
N SER A 157 11.04 5.39 -10.00
CA SER A 157 10.10 5.97 -10.96
C SER A 157 10.03 7.49 -10.89
N TYR A 158 10.33 8.08 -9.74
CA TYR A 158 10.47 9.52 -9.61
C TYR A 158 11.69 10.06 -10.37
N ILE A 159 12.89 9.55 -10.10
CA ILE A 159 14.14 10.05 -10.72
C ILE A 159 14.25 9.71 -12.21
N THR A 160 13.61 8.62 -12.66
CA THR A 160 13.62 8.24 -14.07
C THR A 160 12.43 8.80 -14.84
N SER A 161 11.63 9.71 -14.28
CA SER A 161 10.41 10.22 -14.92
C SER A 161 9.44 9.11 -15.37
N PHE A 162 9.33 8.00 -14.64
CA PHE A 162 8.29 6.97 -14.82
C PHE A 162 7.09 7.18 -13.89
N PHE A 163 6.88 8.42 -13.44
CA PHE A 163 5.90 8.72 -12.41
C PHE A 163 4.44 8.51 -12.86
N ARG A 164 4.17 8.55 -14.18
CA ARG A 164 2.82 8.30 -14.74
C ARG A 164 2.39 6.84 -14.52
N ILE A 165 3.22 5.89 -14.94
CA ILE A 165 2.97 4.46 -14.65
C ILE A 165 3.04 4.19 -13.15
N GLY A 166 3.98 4.82 -12.44
CA GLY A 166 4.09 4.67 -10.99
C GLY A 166 2.87 5.18 -10.22
N SER A 167 2.16 6.22 -10.69
CA SER A 167 0.93 6.67 -10.03
C SER A 167 -0.20 5.65 -10.17
N ILE A 168 -0.28 4.97 -11.33
CA ILE A 168 -1.24 3.87 -11.53
C ILE A 168 -0.87 2.67 -10.65
N ILE A 169 0.42 2.35 -10.53
CA ILE A 169 0.89 1.32 -9.61
C ILE A 169 0.41 1.63 -8.19
N LEU A 170 0.66 2.83 -7.67
CA LEU A 170 0.23 3.22 -6.32
C LEU A 170 -1.30 3.06 -6.13
N ALA A 171 -2.11 3.56 -7.06
CA ALA A 171 -3.57 3.47 -6.99
C ALA A 171 -4.08 2.02 -6.98
N LEU A 172 -3.51 1.14 -7.82
CA LEU A 172 -3.91 -0.27 -7.87
C LEU A 172 -3.64 -1.01 -6.55
N HIS A 173 -2.59 -0.64 -5.82
CA HIS A 173 -2.19 -1.32 -4.60
C HIS A 173 -2.97 -0.79 -3.39
N ASP A 174 -3.08 0.53 -3.24
CA ASP A 174 -3.72 1.14 -2.06
C ASP A 174 -5.22 0.84 -1.99
N ALA A 175 -5.91 0.77 -3.14
CA ALA A 175 -7.33 0.48 -3.21
C ALA A 175 -7.75 -0.82 -2.49
N SER A 176 -6.98 -1.90 -2.63
CA SER A 176 -7.29 -3.18 -1.95
C SER A 176 -7.11 -3.07 -0.43
N ASP A 177 -6.13 -2.28 0.01
CA ASP A 177 -5.73 -2.21 1.41
C ASP A 177 -6.75 -1.43 2.26
N VAL A 178 -7.51 -0.51 1.63
CA VAL A 178 -8.70 0.11 2.24
C VAL A 178 -9.71 -0.95 2.69
N PHE A 179 -10.05 -1.91 1.82
CA PHE A 179 -11.00 -2.97 2.16
C PHE A 179 -10.44 -3.92 3.22
N LEU A 180 -9.14 -4.22 3.17
CA LEU A 180 -8.47 -5.08 4.15
C LEU A 180 -8.54 -4.50 5.56
N GLU A 181 -8.17 -3.22 5.71
CA GLU A 181 -8.15 -2.57 7.02
C GLU A 181 -9.58 -2.34 7.55
N ALA A 182 -10.55 -2.04 6.67
CA ALA A 182 -11.96 -2.00 7.04
C ALA A 182 -12.44 -3.36 7.57
N ALA A 183 -12.11 -4.46 6.90
CA ALA A 183 -12.46 -5.81 7.34
C ALA A 183 -11.90 -6.13 8.74
N LYS A 184 -10.64 -5.75 9.00
CA LYS A 184 -10.00 -5.91 10.32
C LYS A 184 -10.69 -5.07 11.40
N VAL A 185 -11.01 -3.81 11.15
CA VAL A 185 -11.74 -2.95 12.11
C VAL A 185 -13.08 -3.59 12.49
N PHE A 186 -13.86 -4.07 11.51
CA PHE A 186 -15.12 -4.76 11.78
C PHE A 186 -14.93 -6.08 12.52
N LYS A 187 -13.85 -6.82 12.20
CA LYS A 187 -13.52 -8.06 12.89
C LYS A 187 -13.19 -7.83 14.36
N TYR A 188 -12.36 -6.83 14.67
CA TYR A 188 -12.02 -6.49 16.06
C TYR A 188 -13.20 -5.90 16.84
N SER A 189 -14.17 -5.32 16.14
CA SER A 189 -15.43 -4.82 16.72
C SER A 189 -16.52 -5.89 16.84
N GLU A 190 -16.19 -7.16 16.61
CA GLU A 190 -17.11 -8.32 16.70
C GLU A 190 -18.33 -8.24 15.75
N LYS A 191 -18.23 -7.41 14.70
CA LYS A 191 -19.24 -7.28 13.64
C LYS A 191 -18.95 -8.25 12.49
N GLU A 192 -19.16 -9.53 12.75
CA GLU A 192 -18.77 -10.63 11.85
C GLU A 192 -19.32 -10.49 10.42
N LEU A 193 -20.60 -10.09 10.25
CA LEU A 193 -21.19 -9.93 8.92
C LEU A 193 -20.45 -8.84 8.11
N ALA A 194 -20.23 -7.67 8.71
CA ALA A 194 -19.51 -6.58 8.06
C ALA A 194 -18.06 -6.98 7.76
N ALA A 195 -17.38 -7.64 8.70
CA ALA A 195 -16.03 -8.14 8.51
C ALA A 195 -15.94 -9.08 7.31
N SER A 196 -16.87 -10.03 7.17
CA SER A 196 -16.91 -10.95 6.04
C SER A 196 -17.23 -10.27 4.71
N VAL A 197 -18.13 -9.29 4.69
CA VAL A 197 -18.44 -8.51 3.47
C VAL A 197 -17.22 -7.72 3.01
N PHE A 198 -16.56 -6.97 3.90
CA PHE A 198 -15.36 -6.22 3.55
C PHE A 198 -14.18 -7.12 3.18
N PHE A 199 -14.03 -8.28 3.82
CA PHE A 199 -13.04 -9.27 3.43
C PHE A 199 -13.31 -9.84 2.02
N GLY A 200 -14.58 -10.02 1.66
CA GLY A 200 -14.99 -10.39 0.31
C GLY A 200 -14.60 -9.32 -0.72
N PHE A 201 -14.88 -8.04 -0.45
CA PHE A 201 -14.45 -6.93 -1.32
C PHE A 201 -12.93 -6.83 -1.42
N PHE A 202 -12.21 -7.05 -0.32
CA PHE A 202 -10.75 -7.15 -0.34
C PHE A 202 -10.26 -8.26 -1.27
N ALA A 203 -10.81 -9.47 -1.17
CA ALA A 203 -10.40 -10.59 -2.02
C ALA A 203 -10.69 -10.33 -3.51
N VAL A 204 -11.87 -9.77 -3.83
CA VAL A 204 -12.24 -9.43 -5.21
C VAL A 204 -11.35 -8.32 -5.77
N SER A 205 -11.13 -7.25 -5.01
CA SER A 205 -10.24 -6.15 -5.43
C SER A 205 -8.80 -6.62 -5.58
N TRP A 206 -8.30 -7.50 -4.71
CA TRP A 206 -6.96 -8.09 -4.85
C TRP A 206 -6.80 -8.85 -6.17
N LEU A 207 -7.76 -9.72 -6.50
CA LEU A 207 -7.74 -10.48 -7.75
C LEU A 207 -7.76 -9.54 -8.97
N ILE A 208 -8.70 -8.60 -9.00
CA ILE A 208 -8.87 -7.70 -10.14
C ILE A 208 -7.66 -6.78 -10.27
N LEU A 209 -7.28 -6.06 -9.21
CA LEU A 209 -6.27 -5.00 -9.30
C LEU A 209 -4.84 -5.57 -9.39
N ARG A 210 -4.50 -6.55 -8.56
CA ARG A 210 -3.10 -7.03 -8.43
C ARG A 210 -2.78 -8.27 -9.27
N LEU A 211 -3.77 -9.08 -9.64
CA LEU A 211 -3.56 -10.28 -10.45
C LEU A 211 -4.06 -10.18 -11.89
N ILE A 212 -4.91 -9.21 -12.20
CA ILE A 212 -5.38 -8.96 -13.56
C ILE A 212 -4.82 -7.63 -14.07
N PHE A 213 -5.21 -6.49 -13.48
CA PHE A 213 -4.76 -5.18 -13.97
C PHE A 213 -3.25 -5.00 -13.92
N PHE A 214 -2.61 -5.33 -12.79
CA PHE A 214 -1.18 -5.17 -12.63
C PHE A 214 -0.33 -5.94 -13.68
N PRO A 215 -0.46 -7.27 -13.88
CA PRO A 215 0.35 -7.95 -14.88
C PRO A 215 -0.03 -7.61 -16.34
N PHE A 216 -1.32 -7.55 -16.65
CA PHE A 216 -1.75 -7.43 -18.05
C PHE A 216 -1.75 -5.99 -18.59
N TRP A 217 -1.79 -4.97 -17.72
CA TRP A 217 -1.69 -3.57 -18.13
C TRP A 217 -0.35 -2.96 -17.72
N VAL A 218 0.01 -3.00 -16.43
CA VAL A 218 1.23 -2.32 -15.95
C VAL A 218 2.48 -3.04 -16.43
N ILE A 219 2.65 -4.32 -16.11
CA ILE A 219 3.85 -5.08 -16.49
C ILE A 219 3.93 -5.23 -18.01
N SER A 220 2.79 -5.45 -18.67
CA SER A 220 2.71 -5.49 -20.12
C SER A 220 3.20 -4.17 -20.74
N SER A 221 2.69 -3.02 -20.30
CA SER A 221 3.10 -1.72 -20.82
C SER A 221 4.58 -1.41 -20.52
N SER A 222 5.08 -1.72 -19.33
CA SER A 222 6.51 -1.55 -19.02
C SER A 222 7.43 -2.51 -19.78
N SER A 223 6.89 -3.64 -20.26
CA SER A 223 7.66 -4.63 -21.01
C SER A 223 7.68 -4.36 -22.51
N TYR A 224 6.56 -3.90 -23.08
CA TYR A 224 6.41 -3.68 -24.52
C TYR A 224 6.55 -2.21 -24.90
N ASP A 225 5.71 -1.32 -24.34
CA ASP A 225 5.68 0.10 -24.74
C ASP A 225 6.97 0.84 -24.36
N LEU A 226 7.64 0.40 -23.29
CA LEU A 226 8.90 1.01 -22.85
C LEU A 226 10.05 0.77 -23.85
N ILE A 227 10.02 -0.33 -24.62
CA ILE A 227 11.06 -0.64 -25.62
C ILE A 227 11.01 0.36 -26.77
N ASP A 228 9.83 0.85 -27.13
CA ASP A 228 9.67 1.86 -28.19
C ASP A 228 10.26 3.22 -27.78
N CYS A 229 10.35 3.47 -26.47
CA CYS A 229 10.89 4.71 -25.91
C CYS A 229 12.39 4.64 -25.58
N LEU A 230 12.92 3.44 -25.32
CA LEU A 230 14.29 3.23 -24.85
C LEU A 230 15.18 2.56 -25.90
N ASP A 231 16.31 3.18 -26.20
CA ASP A 231 17.36 2.57 -27.03
C ASP A 231 18.14 1.50 -26.23
N LEU A 232 17.65 0.26 -26.26
CA LEU A 232 18.25 -0.88 -25.54
C LEU A 232 19.64 -1.28 -26.06
N SER A 233 20.11 -0.72 -27.17
CA SER A 233 21.51 -0.91 -27.61
C SER A 233 22.49 -0.28 -26.63
N LYS A 234 22.07 0.78 -25.92
CA LYS A 234 22.87 1.52 -24.93
C LYS A 234 22.75 0.90 -23.54
N LEU A 235 23.84 0.93 -22.78
CA LEU A 235 23.91 0.33 -21.45
C LEU A 235 22.93 0.97 -20.45
N ALA A 236 22.84 2.30 -20.41
CA ALA A 236 22.01 3.00 -19.44
C ALA A 236 20.49 2.76 -19.65
N PRO A 237 19.89 2.98 -20.84
CA PRO A 237 18.49 2.63 -21.08
C PRO A 237 18.18 1.14 -20.87
N ARG A 238 19.12 0.26 -21.22
CA ARG A 238 18.99 -1.18 -20.98
C ARG A 238 18.91 -1.50 -19.49
N ALA A 239 19.82 -0.93 -18.68
CA ALA A 239 19.76 -1.09 -17.23
C ALA A 239 18.44 -0.54 -16.69
N LEU A 240 17.97 0.60 -17.22
CA LEU A 240 16.72 1.21 -16.76
C LEU A 240 15.52 0.28 -16.95
N TYR A 241 15.45 -0.35 -18.13
CA TYR A 241 14.40 -1.30 -18.48
C TYR A 241 14.40 -2.53 -17.55
N TYR A 242 15.56 -3.20 -17.40
CA TYR A 242 15.62 -4.46 -16.65
C TYR A 242 15.47 -4.25 -15.15
N VAL A 243 16.02 -3.17 -14.57
CA VAL A 243 15.88 -2.89 -13.14
C VAL A 243 14.42 -2.63 -12.80
N PHE A 244 13.72 -1.79 -13.58
CA PHE A 244 12.31 -1.49 -13.35
C PHE A 244 11.42 -2.73 -13.47
N ASN A 245 11.52 -3.46 -14.59
CA ASN A 245 10.70 -4.65 -14.82
C ASN A 245 10.99 -5.76 -13.79
N THR A 246 12.24 -5.92 -13.34
CA THR A 246 12.60 -6.90 -12.30
C THR A 246 11.90 -6.59 -10.97
N MET A 247 11.88 -5.32 -10.56
CA MET A 247 11.17 -4.91 -9.35
C MET A 247 9.66 -5.13 -9.46
N LEU A 248 9.04 -4.84 -10.62
CA LEU A 248 7.62 -5.11 -10.86
C LEU A 248 7.28 -6.60 -10.82
N LEU A 249 8.13 -7.44 -11.43
CA LEU A 249 7.95 -8.90 -11.41
C LEU A 249 8.12 -9.46 -10.00
N MET A 250 9.09 -8.97 -9.22
CA MET A 250 9.26 -9.38 -7.83
C MET A 250 8.05 -9.01 -6.98
N LEU A 251 7.50 -7.81 -7.20
CA LEU A 251 6.25 -7.37 -6.56
C LEU A 251 5.06 -8.27 -6.95
N PHE A 252 4.97 -8.68 -8.22
CA PHE A 252 3.95 -9.62 -8.69
C PHE A 252 4.06 -11.00 -8.03
N VAL A 253 5.28 -11.53 -7.85
CA VAL A 253 5.52 -12.79 -7.12
C VAL A 253 4.98 -12.70 -5.69
N PHE A 254 5.19 -11.57 -5.01
CA PHE A 254 4.61 -11.35 -3.69
C PHE A 254 3.08 -11.33 -3.72
N HIS A 255 2.46 -10.75 -4.75
CA HIS A 255 1.00 -10.77 -4.88
C HIS A 255 0.43 -12.18 -5.05
N ILE A 256 1.10 -13.03 -5.82
CA ILE A 256 0.72 -14.44 -5.97
C ILE A 256 0.85 -15.16 -4.63
N TYR A 257 1.95 -14.93 -3.90
CA TYR A 257 2.16 -15.50 -2.56
C TYR A 257 1.02 -15.14 -1.59
N TRP A 258 0.67 -13.86 -1.48
CA TRP A 258 -0.44 -13.44 -0.62
C TRP A 258 -1.80 -13.91 -1.14
N TRP A 259 -2.01 -14.00 -2.45
CA TRP A 259 -3.24 -14.54 -3.01
C TRP A 259 -3.50 -15.99 -2.55
N VAL A 260 -2.47 -16.84 -2.53
CA VAL A 260 -2.59 -18.21 -2.00
C VAL A 260 -3.07 -18.19 -0.55
N MET A 261 -2.59 -17.25 0.27
CA MET A 261 -3.01 -17.09 1.66
C MET A 261 -4.45 -16.54 1.78
N ILE A 262 -4.84 -15.61 0.91
CA ILE A 262 -6.23 -15.11 0.83
C ILE A 262 -7.17 -16.26 0.49
N CYS A 263 -6.86 -17.08 -0.51
CA CYS A 263 -7.63 -18.28 -0.84
C CYS A 263 -7.69 -19.28 0.32
N ALA A 264 -6.59 -19.45 1.07
CA ALA A 264 -6.58 -20.28 2.26
C ALA A 264 -7.52 -19.73 3.36
N MET A 265 -7.53 -18.42 3.58
CA MET A 265 -8.47 -17.76 4.49
C MET A 265 -9.93 -17.92 4.03
N ILE A 266 -10.23 -17.75 2.75
CA ILE A 266 -11.58 -17.97 2.19
C ILE A 266 -12.03 -19.41 2.43
N ARG A 267 -11.17 -20.41 2.17
CA ARG A 267 -11.48 -21.82 2.45
C ARG A 267 -11.77 -22.07 3.94
N ARG A 268 -11.05 -21.40 4.85
CA ARG A 268 -11.33 -21.47 6.30
C ARG A 268 -12.67 -20.79 6.66
N GLN A 269 -12.96 -19.63 6.07
CA GLN A 269 -14.24 -18.94 6.29
C GLN A 269 -15.44 -19.78 5.84
N LEU A 270 -15.34 -20.43 4.67
CA LEU A 270 -16.40 -21.31 4.16
C LEU A 270 -16.67 -22.48 5.11
N LYS A 271 -15.61 -23.06 5.70
CA LYS A 271 -15.74 -24.10 6.74
C LYS A 271 -16.36 -23.56 8.05
N ASN A 272 -16.06 -22.30 8.40
CA ASN A 272 -16.52 -21.65 9.63
C ASN A 272 -17.88 -20.93 9.49
N ARG A 273 -18.77 -21.42 8.62
CA ARG A 273 -20.10 -20.82 8.36
C ARG A 273 -20.05 -19.33 8.00
N GLY A 274 -19.02 -18.92 7.26
CA GLY A 274 -18.86 -17.54 6.77
C GLY A 274 -18.23 -16.56 7.77
N LYS A 275 -17.78 -17.01 8.95
CA LYS A 275 -17.06 -16.15 9.92
C LYS A 275 -15.58 -16.00 9.55
N VAL A 276 -15.03 -14.79 9.66
CA VAL A 276 -13.58 -14.55 9.47
C VAL A 276 -12.84 -15.25 10.60
N GLY A 277 -12.02 -16.26 10.28
CA GLY A 277 -11.18 -16.93 11.27
C GLY A 277 -10.00 -16.07 11.70
N GLU A 278 -9.16 -16.59 12.60
CA GLU A 278 -7.88 -15.96 12.90
C GLU A 278 -6.95 -15.99 11.67
N ASP A 279 -6.11 -14.96 11.56
CA ASP A 279 -5.16 -14.82 10.46
C ASP A 279 -4.15 -15.97 10.51
N ILE A 280 -4.05 -16.72 9.42
CA ILE A 280 -3.19 -17.91 9.29
C ILE A 280 -1.69 -17.61 9.47
N ARG A 281 -1.32 -16.32 9.38
CA ARG A 281 0.06 -15.82 9.49
C ARG A 281 0.43 -15.42 10.91
N SER A 282 -0.55 -15.29 11.80
CA SER A 282 -0.28 -15.15 13.23
C SER A 282 0.34 -16.45 13.71
N ASP A 283 1.46 -16.38 14.42
CA ASP A 283 1.89 -17.54 15.19
C ASP A 283 0.78 -17.84 16.22
N SER A 284 0.29 -19.07 16.20
CA SER A 284 -0.34 -19.64 17.38
C SER A 284 0.75 -19.71 18.42
N GLU A 285 0.71 -18.86 19.45
CA GLU A 285 1.50 -19.05 20.68
C GLU A 285 1.00 -20.29 21.45
N ASP A 286 0.85 -21.43 20.77
CA ASP A 286 0.30 -22.69 21.30
C ASP A 286 1.02 -23.93 20.70
N ASP A 287 2.29 -23.79 20.30
CA ASP A 287 3.18 -24.94 20.07
C ASP A 287 4.40 -24.81 21.00
N ASP A 288 4.17 -24.92 22.32
CA ASP A 288 4.94 -25.68 23.33
C ASP A 288 4.46 -25.40 24.77
#